data_AF-A0ABD6HSJ7-F1
#
_entry.id   AF-A0ABD6HSJ7-F1
#
_cell.length_a   1.000
_cell.length_b   1.000
_cell.length_c   1.000
_cell.angle_alpha   90.00
_cell.angle_beta   90.00
_cell.angle_gamma   90.00
#
_symmetry.space_group_name_H-M   'P 1'
#
loop_
_entity.id
_entity.type
_entity.pdbx_description
1 polymer ?
#
loop_
_entity_poly.entity_id
_entity_poly.type
_entity_poly.pdbx_seq_one_letter_code
_entity_poly.pdbx_strand_id
1 'polypeptide(L)'
;MSKHVTESLVFRPASELPTADLDDHAVLVLNPCDGWHEGYVRALEDEGVVYHVGIYTWSMDEMTPHDFYVAWALLPDSIALSEKFESEKRR
;
A
#
# COMPACT_ATOMS: atom_id res chain seq x y z
N MET A 1 -22.86 1.02 24.76
CA MET A 1 -21.40 1.08 24.46
C MET A 1 -21.28 1.15 22.95
N SER A 2 -20.71 2.22 22.39
CA SER A 2 -20.40 2.23 20.96
C SER A 2 -19.37 1.13 20.69
N LYS A 3 -19.59 0.33 19.66
CA LYS A 3 -18.62 -0.71 19.28
C LYS A 3 -17.45 0.02 18.61
N HIS A 4 -16.24 -0.08 19.20
CA HIS A 4 -15.04 0.45 18.58
C HIS A 4 -14.88 -0.14 17.18
N VAL A 5 -14.63 0.72 16.19
CA VAL A 5 -14.34 0.29 14.83
C VAL A 5 -12.83 0.09 14.73
N THR A 6 -12.41 -1.09 14.25
CA THR A 6 -11.01 -1.41 14.01
C THR A 6 -10.81 -1.80 12.56
N GLU A 7 -9.62 -1.52 12.03
CA GLU A 7 -9.15 -2.03 10.74
C GLU A 7 -7.85 -2.81 10.95
N SER A 8 -7.62 -3.78 10.07
CA SER A 8 -6.44 -4.63 10.08
C SER A 8 -5.80 -4.62 8.70
N LEU A 9 -4.47 -4.61 8.66
CA LEU A 9 -3.71 -4.81 7.44
C LEU A 9 -3.29 -6.28 7.32
N VAL A 10 -3.30 -6.79 6.08
CA VAL A 10 -2.79 -8.12 5.76
C VAL A 10 -1.46 -7.96 5.03
N PHE A 11 -0.38 -8.41 5.67
CA PHE A 11 0.95 -8.36 5.09
C PHE A 11 1.21 -9.57 4.20
N ARG A 12 1.66 -9.29 2.98
CA ARG A 12 2.13 -10.23 1.97
C ARG A 12 3.66 -10.20 1.94
N PRO A 13 4.34 -11.33 1.70
CA PRO A 13 5.79 -11.35 1.56
C PRO A 13 6.22 -10.61 0.28
N ALA A 14 7.45 -10.11 0.24
CA ALA A 14 8.01 -9.45 -0.95
C ALA A 14 8.04 -10.35 -2.20
N SER A 15 7.96 -11.67 -2.04
CA SER A 15 7.85 -12.63 -3.14
C SER A 15 6.48 -12.63 -3.82
N GLU A 16 5.46 -12.11 -3.13
CA GLU A 16 4.11 -11.97 -3.66
C GLU A 16 3.94 -10.54 -4.19
N LEU A 17 4.14 -10.35 -5.49
CA LEU A 17 4.14 -9.03 -6.12
C LEU A 17 2.73 -8.44 -6.23
N PRO A 18 2.59 -7.10 -6.21
CA PRO A 18 1.32 -6.45 -6.53
C PRO A 18 0.89 -6.72 -7.97
N THR A 19 -0.41 -6.55 -8.23
CA THR A 19 -1.03 -6.77 -9.53
C THR A 19 -1.55 -5.45 -10.11
N ALA A 20 -1.73 -5.40 -11.44
CA ALA A 20 -2.06 -4.15 -12.13
C ALA A 20 -3.42 -3.54 -11.75
N ASP A 21 -4.36 -4.33 -11.24
CA ASP A 21 -5.65 -3.85 -10.72
C ASP A 21 -5.53 -3.00 -9.46
N LEU A 22 -4.36 -3.01 -8.82
CA LEU A 22 -4.04 -2.18 -7.66
C LEU A 22 -3.36 -0.87 -8.05
N ASP A 23 -3.28 -0.51 -9.33
CA ASP A 23 -2.66 0.76 -9.75
C ASP A 23 -3.21 1.95 -8.95
N ASP A 24 -2.34 2.90 -8.65
CA ASP A 24 -2.59 4.05 -7.77
C ASP A 24 -2.91 3.74 -6.28
N HIS A 25 -3.03 2.47 -5.88
CA HIS A 25 -3.34 2.16 -4.48
C HIS A 25 -2.11 2.33 -3.58
N ALA A 26 -2.33 2.94 -2.42
CA ALA A 26 -1.31 3.10 -1.38
C ALA A 26 -1.02 1.76 -0.68
N VAL A 27 0.23 1.57 -0.30
CA VAL A 27 0.71 0.39 0.42
C VAL A 27 1.65 0.80 1.54
N LEU A 28 1.75 -0.05 2.55
CA LEU A 28 2.78 0.03 3.58
C LEU A 28 3.79 -1.08 3.35
N VAL A 29 5.08 -0.77 3.23
CA VAL A 29 6.16 -1.75 3.10
C VAL A 29 7.04 -1.77 4.35
N LEU A 30 7.62 -2.92 4.66
CA LEU A 30 8.60 -3.10 5.73
C LEU A 30 10.01 -3.24 5.14
N ASN A 31 10.82 -2.21 5.32
CA ASN A 31 12.26 -2.24 5.10
C ASN A 31 12.95 -2.67 6.41
N PRO A 32 13.74 -3.78 6.42
CA PRO A 32 14.45 -4.22 7.63
C PRO A 32 15.48 -3.22 8.18
N CYS A 33 15.99 -2.30 7.35
CA CYS A 33 17.04 -1.36 7.72
C CYS A 33 16.52 -0.22 8.60
N ASP A 34 15.35 0.35 8.26
CA ASP A 34 14.83 1.58 8.86
C ASP A 34 13.32 1.58 9.12
N GLY A 35 12.62 0.49 8.82
CA GLY A 35 11.25 0.23 9.26
C GLY A 35 10.19 0.43 8.18
N TRP A 36 9.11 1.13 8.53
CA TRP A 36 7.91 1.23 7.70
C TRP A 36 7.98 2.39 6.72
N HIS A 37 7.60 2.13 5.46
CA HIS A 37 7.52 3.15 4.41
C HIS A 37 6.19 3.08 3.69
N GLU A 38 5.65 4.22 3.29
CA GLU A 38 4.50 4.31 2.40
C GLU A 38 4.97 4.25 0.95
N GLY A 39 4.22 3.54 0.11
CA GLY A 39 4.41 3.50 -1.33
C GLY A 39 3.09 3.44 -2.07
N TYR A 40 3.19 3.43 -3.39
CA TYR A 40 2.05 3.31 -4.30
C TYR A 40 2.33 2.20 -5.31
N VAL A 41 1.35 1.35 -5.54
CA VAL A 41 1.44 0.41 -6.67
C VAL A 41 1.37 1.21 -7.96
N ARG A 42 2.26 0.90 -8.91
CA ARG A 42 2.24 1.44 -10.27
C ARG A 42 2.23 0.31 -11.28
N ALA A 43 1.26 0.34 -12.18
CA ALA A 43 1.24 -0.47 -13.40
C ALA A 43 1.80 0.36 -14.55
N LEU A 44 3.06 0.11 -14.93
CA LEU A 44 3.68 0.83 -16.04
C LEU A 44 3.22 0.23 -17.37
N GLU A 45 2.65 1.09 -18.20
CA GLU A 45 2.05 0.74 -19.50
C GLU A 45 2.84 1.37 -20.65
N ASP A 46 3.02 0.59 -21.71
CA ASP A 46 3.47 1.07 -23.02
C ASP A 46 2.55 0.51 -24.11
N GLU A 47 2.06 1.37 -25.00
CA GLU A 47 1.14 1.01 -26.09
C GLU A 47 -0.08 0.15 -25.67
N GLY A 48 -0.68 0.38 -24.49
CA GLY A 48 -1.82 -0.42 -24.02
C GLY A 48 -1.44 -1.73 -23.32
N VAL A 49 -0.15 -2.02 -23.16
CA VAL A 49 0.37 -3.24 -22.55
C VAL A 49 1.12 -2.91 -21.26
N VAL A 50 0.63 -3.44 -20.14
CA VAL A 50 1.34 -3.35 -18.86
C VAL A 50 2.58 -4.24 -18.94
N TYR A 51 3.77 -3.62 -18.88
CA TYR A 51 5.04 -4.34 -18.95
C TYR A 51 5.68 -4.54 -17.58
N HIS A 52 5.30 -3.75 -16.58
CA HIS A 52 5.83 -3.85 -15.22
C HIS A 52 4.82 -3.41 -14.17
N VAL A 53 4.82 -4.07 -13.02
CA VAL A 53 4.05 -3.67 -11.84
C VAL A 53 4.98 -3.68 -10.64
N GLY A 54 5.07 -2.55 -9.95
CA GLY A 54 5.97 -2.38 -8.81
C GLY A 54 5.39 -1.47 -7.73
N ILE A 55 6.11 -1.34 -6.64
CA ILE A 55 5.79 -0.39 -5.57
C ILE A 55 6.78 0.77 -5.67
N TYR A 56 6.26 1.99 -5.75
CA TYR A 56 7.05 3.20 -5.95
C TYR A 56 6.83 4.17 -4.80
N THR A 57 7.87 4.93 -4.48
CA THR A 57 7.73 6.13 -3.64
C THR A 57 6.90 7.19 -4.37
N TRP A 58 6.52 8.25 -3.66
CA TRP A 58 5.86 9.40 -4.30
C TRP A 58 6.73 10.05 -5.39
N SER A 59 8.06 9.94 -5.31
CA SER A 59 9.02 10.46 -6.28
C SER A 59 9.28 9.54 -7.46
N MET A 60 8.50 8.47 -7.62
CA MET A 60 8.63 7.45 -8.67
C MET A 60 9.95 6.64 -8.60
N ASP A 61 10.55 6.53 -7.42
CA ASP A 61 11.64 5.58 -7.18
C ASP A 61 11.07 4.21 -6.80
N GLU A 62 11.51 3.16 -7.47
CA GLU A 62 11.03 1.81 -7.19
C GLU A 62 11.60 1.27 -5.87
N MET A 63 10.71 0.82 -4.99
CA MET A 63 11.06 0.02 -3.83
C MET A 63 11.07 -1.44 -4.26
N THR A 64 12.26 -1.99 -4.47
CA THR A 64 12.44 -3.33 -5.04
C THR A 64 12.18 -4.43 -4.01
N PRO A 65 11.45 -5.51 -4.37
CA PRO A 65 11.18 -6.62 -3.47
C PRO A 65 12.49 -7.35 -3.09
N HIS A 66 12.59 -7.78 -1.83
CA HIS A 66 13.76 -8.47 -1.23
C HIS A 66 15.06 -7.68 -1.12
N ASP A 67 15.20 -6.57 -1.84
CA ASP A 67 16.33 -5.65 -1.73
C ASP A 67 15.96 -4.47 -0.82
N PHE A 68 14.86 -3.78 -1.12
CA PHE A 68 14.37 -2.68 -0.29
C PHE A 68 13.43 -3.15 0.83
N TYR A 69 12.47 -4.04 0.53
CA TYR A 69 11.45 -4.46 1.52
C TYR A 69 11.26 -5.98 1.58
N VAL A 70 10.79 -6.48 2.73
CA VAL A 70 10.56 -7.93 2.98
C VAL A 70 9.07 -8.30 3.04
N ALA A 71 8.20 -7.35 3.33
CA ALA A 71 6.76 -7.53 3.37
C ALA A 71 6.04 -6.23 3.02
N TRP A 72 4.81 -6.33 2.52
CA TRP A 72 3.97 -5.18 2.18
C TRP A 72 2.50 -5.46 2.47
N ALA A 73 1.71 -4.41 2.68
CA ALA A 73 0.27 -4.50 2.86
C ALA A 73 -0.44 -3.39 2.11
N LEU A 74 -1.60 -3.70 1.53
CA LEU A 74 -2.48 -2.70 0.91
C LEU A 74 -3.11 -1.81 1.98
N LEU A 75 -2.98 -0.49 1.84
CA LEU A 75 -3.65 0.46 2.71
C LEU A 75 -5.11 0.62 2.29
N PRO A 76 -6.04 0.79 3.24
CA PRO A 76 -7.42 1.12 2.91
C PRO A 76 -7.51 2.49 2.24
N ASP A 77 -8.56 2.69 1.44
CA ASP A 77 -8.87 4.01 0.90
C ASP A 77 -9.03 5.03 2.04
N SER A 78 -8.29 6.13 1.95
CA SER A 78 -8.19 7.10 3.04
C SER A 78 -9.52 7.83 3.31
N ILE A 79 -10.33 8.06 2.26
CA ILE A 79 -11.63 8.72 2.37
C ILE A 79 -12.61 7.76 3.04
N ALA A 80 -12.71 6.52 2.54
CA ALA A 80 -13.57 5.49 3.11
C ALA A 80 -13.20 5.20 4.58
N LEU A 81 -11.91 5.16 4.90
CA LEU A 81 -11.43 4.99 6.27
C LEU A 81 -11.84 6.16 7.16
N SER A 82 -11.70 7.40 6.67
CA SER A 82 -12.09 8.60 7.40
C SER A 82 -13.59 8.63 7.71
N GLU A 83 -14.43 8.33 6.71
CA GLU A 83 -15.88 8.22 6.88
C GLU A 83 -16.26 7.14 7.90
N LYS A 84 -15.57 6.00 7.87
CA LYS A 84 -15.82 4.90 8.81
C LYS A 84 -15.59 5.30 10.26
N PHE A 85 -14.59 6.15 10.51
CA PHE A 85 -14.23 6.64 11.84
C PHE A 85 -14.89 7.99 12.21
N GLU A 86 -15.82 8.50 11.40
CA GLU A 86 -16.48 9.79 11.64
C GLU A 86 -17.09 9.88 13.04
N SER A 87 -17.72 8.79 13.49
CA SER A 87 -18.36 8.72 14.81
C SER A 87 -17.39 8.75 16.00
N GLU A 88 -16.10 8.53 15.75
CA GLU A 88 -15.03 8.54 16.77
C GLU A 88 -14.27 9.87 16.83
N LYS A 89 -14.60 10.85 15.96
CA LYS A 89 -14.01 12.19 16.03
C LYS A 89 -14.31 12.82 17.39
N ARG A 90 -13.24 13.22 18.11
CA ARG A 90 -13.37 13.99 19.36
C ARG A 90 -13.98 15.36 19.03
N ARG A 91 -15.04 15.72 19.76
CA ARG A 91 -15.63 17.07 19.72
C ARG A 91 -14.77 18.07 20.49
#